data_AF-A0A2D4EJ89-F1
#
_entry.id   AF-A0A2D4EJ89-F1
#
_cell.length_a   1.000
_cell.length_b   1.000
_cell.length_c   1.000
_cell.angle_alpha   90.00
_cell.angle_beta   90.00
_cell.angle_gamma   90.00
#
_symmetry.space_group_name_H-M   'P 1'
#
loop_
_entity.id
_entity.type
_entity.pdbx_description
1 polymer ?
#
loop_
_entity_poly.entity_id
_entity_poly.type
_entity_poly.pdbx_seq_one_letter_code
_entity_poly.pdbx_strand_id
1 'polypeptide(L)'
;YAPSENQEDFYKKLHTQIIELDYANIFMMGDLNGIVDGKLDYKTQTITKKTRKTLPKSFFQMTEELNLKDIWRERNKNEKQYTFFSNSHASWSRIDMVWISAELL
;
A
#
# COMPACT_ATOMS: atom_id res chain seq x y z
N TYR A 1 7.57 6.29 5.05
CA TYR A 1 8.31 5.08 4.69
C TYR A 1 7.92 3.98 5.66
N ALA A 2 7.32 2.90 5.19
CA ALA A 2 6.97 1.74 6.03
C ALA A 2 8.15 0.77 6.12
N PRO A 3 8.34 0.04 7.22
CA PRO A 3 9.42 -0.92 7.35
C PRO A 3 9.21 -2.16 6.47
N SER A 4 10.31 -2.83 6.10
CA SER A 4 10.26 -4.11 5.38
C SER A 4 9.85 -5.28 6.26
N GLU A 5 9.82 -5.14 7.58
CA GLU A 5 9.41 -6.14 8.57
C GLU A 5 8.49 -5.48 9.62
N ASN A 6 7.75 -6.28 10.40
CA ASN A 6 6.84 -5.78 11.46
C ASN A 6 5.81 -4.73 10.99
N GLN A 7 5.32 -4.85 9.76
CA GLN A 7 4.36 -3.91 9.19
C GLN A 7 3.02 -3.90 9.93
N GLU A 8 2.60 -5.04 10.48
CA GLU A 8 1.34 -5.16 11.22
C GLU A 8 1.29 -4.16 12.39
N ASP A 9 2.34 -4.14 13.22
CA ASP A 9 2.45 -3.22 14.37
C ASP A 9 2.71 -1.78 13.95
N PHE A 10 3.46 -1.58 12.87
CA PHE A 10 3.69 -0.25 12.31
C PHE A 10 2.38 0.44 11.93
N TYR A 11 1.51 -0.22 11.16
CA TYR A 11 0.25 0.38 10.73
C TYR A 11 -0.76 0.51 11.88
N LYS A 12 -0.75 -0.38 12.89
CA LYS A 12 -1.54 -0.17 14.12
C LYS A 12 -1.14 1.11 14.83
N LYS A 13 0.17 1.35 15.01
CA LYS A 13 0.66 2.57 15.66
C LYS A 13 0.35 3.81 14.85
N LEU A 14 0.54 3.76 13.53
CA LEU A 14 0.20 4.85 12.63
C LEU A 14 -1.30 5.19 12.72
N HIS A 15 -2.15 4.17 12.71
CA HIS A 15 -3.59 4.35 12.84
C HIS A 15 -3.98 5.04 14.15
N THR A 16 -3.45 4.57 15.29
CA THR A 16 -3.68 5.21 16.59
C THR A 16 -3.26 6.68 16.58
N GLN A 17 -2.09 7.00 16.03
CA GLN A 17 -1.61 8.39 15.96
C GLN A 17 -2.52 9.28 15.11
N ILE A 18 -3.03 8.77 13.97
CA ILE A 18 -3.93 9.55 13.12
C ILE A 18 -5.25 9.86 13.85
N ILE A 19 -5.81 8.88 14.56
CA ILE A 19 -7.03 9.07 15.36
C ILE A 19 -6.80 10.08 16.48
N GLU A 20 -5.69 9.96 17.23
CA GLU A 20 -5.37 10.86 18.35
C GLU A 20 -5.18 12.31 17.92
N LEU A 21 -4.70 12.53 16.68
CA LEU A 21 -4.49 13.86 16.11
C LEU A 21 -5.75 14.46 15.48
N ASP A 22 -6.84 13.67 15.37
CA ASP A 22 -8.15 14.08 14.85
C ASP A 22 -8.08 14.78 13.48
N TYR A 23 -7.31 14.19 12.56
CA TYR A 23 -7.15 14.73 11.21
C TYR A 23 -8.38 14.47 10.33
N ALA A 24 -9.05 15.54 9.88
CA ALA A 24 -10.21 15.43 9.00
C ALA A 24 -9.87 15.12 7.53
N ASN A 25 -8.77 15.68 7.00
CA ASN A 25 -8.36 15.53 5.61
C ASN A 25 -6.96 14.93 5.57
N ILE A 26 -6.87 13.68 5.11
CA ILE A 26 -5.63 12.91 5.14
C ILE A 26 -5.08 12.76 3.73
N PHE A 27 -3.78 13.03 3.59
CA PHE A 27 -2.98 12.68 2.43
C PHE A 27 -1.78 11.86 2.91
N MET A 28 -1.77 10.58 2.59
CA MET A 28 -0.72 9.64 2.97
C MET A 28 0.02 9.18 1.71
N MET A 29 1.32 9.43 1.64
CA MET A 29 2.14 9.06 0.49
C MET A 29 3.49 8.49 0.93
N GLY A 30 3.97 7.51 0.17
CA GLY A 30 5.35 7.04 0.24
C GLY A 30 5.49 5.57 -0.13
N ASP A 31 6.69 5.05 0.13
CA ASP A 31 6.98 3.62 0.05
C ASP A 31 6.31 2.89 1.23
N LEU A 32 5.32 2.07 0.92
CA LEU A 32 4.57 1.23 1.86
C LEU A 32 5.19 -0.17 2.02
N ASN A 33 6.23 -0.51 1.26
CA ASN A 33 6.92 -1.79 1.29
C ASN A 33 5.97 -3.00 1.17
N GLY A 34 4.87 -2.83 0.44
CA GLY A 34 3.86 -3.86 0.24
C GLY A 34 2.91 -3.51 -0.90
N ILE A 35 2.33 -4.54 -1.50
CA ILE A 35 1.36 -4.41 -2.60
C ILE A 35 -0.08 -4.49 -2.09
N VAL A 36 -1.02 -3.90 -2.84
CA VAL A 36 -2.46 -4.04 -2.54
C VAL A 36 -3.03 -5.24 -3.30
N ASP A 37 -2.91 -5.25 -4.63
CA ASP A 37 -3.45 -6.31 -5.47
C ASP A 37 -2.34 -7.15 -6.13
N GLY A 38 -2.37 -8.47 -5.91
CA GLY A 38 -1.33 -9.36 -6.44
C GLY A 38 -1.36 -9.62 -7.96
N LYS A 39 -2.40 -9.21 -8.67
CA LYS A 39 -2.53 -9.32 -10.14
C LYS A 39 -2.20 -8.00 -10.84
N LEU A 40 -2.50 -6.87 -10.20
CA LEU A 40 -2.32 -5.54 -10.77
C LEU A 40 -1.03 -4.87 -10.31
N ASP A 41 -0.61 -5.09 -9.06
CA ASP A 41 0.53 -4.42 -8.43
C ASP A 41 1.79 -5.29 -8.35
N TYR A 42 1.76 -6.50 -8.92
CA TYR A 42 2.90 -7.42 -8.91
C TYR A 42 3.04 -8.21 -10.21
N LYS A 43 4.28 -8.32 -10.68
CA LYS A 43 4.66 -9.13 -11.84
C LYS A 43 5.97 -9.84 -11.58
N THR A 44 6.02 -11.14 -11.82
CA THR A 44 7.24 -11.94 -11.77
C THR A 44 7.39 -12.78 -13.03
N GLN A 45 8.62 -13.07 -13.41
CA GLN A 45 8.96 -13.99 -14.50
C GLN A 45 9.10 -15.45 -14.00
N THR A 46 9.17 -15.67 -12.69
CA THR A 46 9.40 -17.00 -12.10
C THR A 46 8.11 -17.64 -11.63
N ILE A 47 7.88 -18.91 -11.97
CA ILE A 47 6.72 -19.72 -11.54
C ILE A 47 6.72 -19.94 -10.01
N THR A 48 7.89 -19.89 -9.39
CA THR A 48 8.04 -19.92 -7.93
C THR A 48 7.40 -18.67 -7.34
N LYS A 49 6.24 -18.85 -6.71
CA LYS A 49 5.54 -17.87 -5.87
C LYS A 49 6.38 -17.50 -4.64
N LYS A 50 7.57 -16.92 -4.83
CA LYS A 50 8.26 -16.22 -3.75
C LYS A 50 7.35 -15.09 -3.26
N THR A 51 7.36 -14.92 -1.95
CA THR A 51 6.40 -14.18 -1.14
C THR A 51 6.20 -12.76 -1.67
N ARG A 52 5.13 -12.57 -2.45
CA ARG A 52 4.58 -11.23 -2.68
C ARG A 52 4.19 -10.70 -1.30
N LYS A 53 4.74 -9.56 -0.90
CA LYS A 53 4.38 -8.96 0.39
C LYS A 53 3.15 -8.09 0.20
N THR A 54 1.97 -8.69 0.34
CA THR A 54 0.72 -7.92 0.41
C THR A 54 0.71 -7.13 1.71
N LEU A 55 0.16 -5.91 1.67
CA LEU A 55 0.01 -5.07 2.85
C LEU A 55 -0.77 -5.83 3.95
N PRO A 56 -0.43 -5.61 5.23
CA PRO A 56 -1.03 -6.34 6.34
C PRO A 56 -2.50 -5.99 6.53
N LYS A 57 -3.20 -6.80 7.33
CA LYS A 57 -4.60 -6.56 7.65
C LYS A 57 -4.79 -5.22 8.36
N SER A 58 -3.87 -4.85 9.26
CA SER A 58 -3.93 -3.57 9.97
C SER A 58 -3.89 -2.36 9.04
N PHE A 59 -3.19 -2.45 7.90
CA PHE A 59 -3.22 -1.39 6.88
C PHE A 59 -4.61 -1.23 6.29
N PHE A 60 -5.23 -2.33 5.84
CA PHE A 60 -6.55 -2.29 5.22
C PHE A 60 -7.64 -1.83 6.19
N GLN A 61 -7.58 -2.27 7.46
CA GLN A 61 -8.48 -1.79 8.51
C GLN A 61 -8.35 -0.29 8.72
N MET A 62 -7.12 0.22 8.86
CA MET A 62 -6.86 1.66 8.98
C MET A 62 -7.43 2.43 7.78
N THR A 63 -7.18 1.99 6.55
CA THR A 63 -7.71 2.69 5.36
C THR A 63 -9.23 2.62 5.25
N GLU A 64 -9.85 1.54 5.72
CA GLU A 64 -11.31 1.40 5.73
C GLU A 64 -11.94 2.32 6.78
N GLU A 65 -11.42 2.31 8.01
CA GLU A 65 -11.93 3.14 9.12
C GLU A 65 -11.75 4.64 8.85
N LEU A 66 -10.62 5.03 8.25
CA LEU A 66 -10.33 6.42 7.87
C LEU A 66 -10.90 6.82 6.49
N ASN A 67 -11.66 5.94 5.84
CA ASN A 67 -12.23 6.15 4.50
C ASN A 67 -11.21 6.63 3.44
N LEU A 68 -10.02 6.02 3.43
CA LEU A 68 -8.94 6.36 2.50
C LEU A 68 -9.04 5.55 1.21
N LYS A 69 -8.66 6.19 0.10
CA LYS A 69 -8.63 5.59 -1.25
C LYS A 69 -7.27 5.80 -1.91
N ASP A 70 -6.79 4.76 -2.59
CA ASP A 70 -5.63 4.85 -3.47
C ASP A 70 -5.99 5.66 -4.72
N ILE A 71 -5.66 6.95 -4.74
CA ILE A 71 -6.00 7.88 -5.82
C ILE A 71 -5.46 7.41 -7.18
N TRP A 72 -4.28 6.79 -7.19
CA TRP A 72 -3.69 6.32 -8.42
C TRP A 72 -4.48 5.14 -8.98
N ARG A 73 -4.89 4.19 -8.12
CA ARG A 73 -5.70 3.05 -8.53
C ARG A 73 -7.11 3.46 -8.97
N GLU A 74 -7.73 4.43 -8.32
CA GLU A 74 -9.05 4.96 -8.72
C GLU A 74 -9.05 5.49 -10.16
N ARG A 75 -7.98 6.20 -10.54
CA ARG A 75 -7.82 6.75 -11.90
C ARG A 75 -7.34 5.73 -12.93
N ASN A 76 -6.67 4.67 -12.50
CA ASN A 76 -5.99 3.70 -13.36
C ASN A 76 -6.41 2.27 -13.02
N LYS A 77 -7.72 2.00 -13.03
CA LYS A 77 -8.33 0.78 -12.45
C LYS A 77 -7.69 -0.54 -12.90
N ASN A 78 -7.35 -0.65 -14.18
CA ASN A 78 -6.80 -1.88 -14.77
C ASN A 78 -5.32 -1.80 -15.13
N GLU A 79 -4.68 -0.65 -14.90
CA GLU A 79 -3.31 -0.44 -15.31
C GLU A 79 -2.33 -1.23 -14.44
N LYS A 80 -1.29 -1.74 -15.11
CA LYS A 80 -0.21 -2.51 -14.50
C LYS A 80 1.09 -1.73 -14.57
N GLN A 81 1.18 -0.71 -13.73
CA GLN A 81 2.38 0.11 -13.57
C GLN A 81 3.04 -0.20 -12.23
N TYR A 82 4.36 -0.27 -12.23
CA TYR A 82 5.18 -0.67 -11.08
C TYR A 82 6.16 0.44 -10.74
N THR A 83 6.61 0.50 -9.49
CA THR A 83 7.51 1.55 -8.99
C THR A 83 8.85 1.00 -8.51
N PHE A 84 8.93 -0.32 -8.28
CA PHE A 84 10.11 -0.99 -7.77
C PHE A 84 10.42 -2.28 -8.55
N PHE A 85 11.71 -2.53 -8.78
CA PHE A 85 12.22 -3.79 -9.32
C PHE A 85 13.14 -4.48 -8.31
N SER A 86 12.84 -5.74 -8.00
CA SER A 86 13.67 -6.59 -7.17
C SER A 86 14.59 -7.45 -8.04
N ASN A 87 15.89 -7.17 -8.02
CA ASN A 87 16.90 -7.97 -8.73
C ASN A 87 16.93 -9.44 -8.23
N SER A 88 16.89 -9.65 -6.92
CA SER A 88 16.96 -10.98 -6.29
C SER A 88 15.74 -11.87 -6.58
N HIS A 89 14.62 -11.26 -6.99
CA HIS A 89 13.37 -11.95 -7.28
C HIS A 89 12.91 -11.81 -8.73
N ALA A 90 13.68 -11.07 -9.55
CA ALA A 90 13.35 -10.74 -10.94
C ALA A 90 11.87 -10.31 -11.09
N SER A 91 11.41 -9.46 -10.17
CA SER A 91 10.00 -9.09 -10.04
C SER A 91 9.81 -7.58 -9.94
N TRP A 92 8.67 -7.14 -10.44
CA TRP A 92 8.21 -5.76 -10.40
C TRP A 92 7.04 -5.64 -9.42
N SER A 93 7.05 -4.59 -8.62
CA SER A 93 5.98 -4.27 -7.67
C SER A 93 5.64 -2.79 -7.67
N ARG A 94 4.37 -2.46 -7.41
CA ARG A 94 3.95 -1.10 -7.05
C ARG A 94 3.87 -1.02 -5.53
N ILE A 95 4.83 -0.33 -4.91
CA ILE A 95 4.93 -0.18 -3.44
C ILE A 95 4.91 1.28 -3.00
N ASP A 96 5.16 2.20 -3.94
CA ASP A 96 4.98 3.64 -3.73
C ASP A 96 3.54 3.99 -4.07
N MET A 97 2.81 4.51 -3.08
CA MET A 97 1.37 4.75 -3.20
C MET A 97 0.98 6.09 -2.61
N VAL A 98 -0.18 6.57 -3.03
CA VAL A 98 -0.83 7.78 -2.51
C VAL A 98 -2.24 7.40 -2.10
N TRP A 99 -2.58 7.62 -0.84
CA TRP A 99 -3.87 7.36 -0.24
C TRP A 99 -4.45 8.67 0.30
N ILE A 100 -5.68 8.99 -0.08
CA ILE A 100 -6.34 10.23 0.31
C ILE A 100 -7.71 9.93 0.91
N SER A 101 -8.19 10.80 1.80
CA SER A 101 -9.58 10.82 2.24
C SER A 101 -10.52 10.83 1.02
N ALA A 102 -11.51 9.95 1.00
CA ALA A 102 -12.42 9.80 -0.13
C ALA A 102 -13.21 11.08 -0.43
N GLU A 103 -13.39 11.94 0.56
CA GLU A 103 -14.05 13.25 0.46
C GLU A 103 -13.27 14.25 -0.41
N LEU A 104 -12.00 13.95 -0.72
CA LEU A 104 -11.12 14.76 -1.56
C LEU A 104 -10.99 14.23 -3.01
N LEU A 105 -11.69 13.13 -3.34
CA LEU A 105 -11.76 12.57 -4.70
C LEU A 105 -12.72 13.35 -5.60
#